data_AF-A0A3P1WL93-F1
#
_entry.id   AF-A0A3P1WL93-F1
#
_cell.length_a   1.000
_cell.length_b   1.000
_cell.length_c   1.000
_cell.angle_alpha   90.00
_cell.angle_beta   90.00
_cell.angle_gamma   90.00
#
_symmetry.space_group_name_H-M   'P 1'
#
loop_
_entity.id
_entity.type
_entity.pdbx_description
1 polymer ?
#
loop_
_entity_poly.entity_id
_entity_poly.type
_entity_poly.pdbx_seq_one_letter_code
_entity_poly.pdbx_strand_id
1 'polypeptide(L)'
;MQALKADPMASATWDGLELLSAEETRNEGHKPKPPSITRCYKLTIPVDEAFSRVLATAEEHGWVEETGVRTKESSLARKTINNATASLVLSTKSAVCDSNPDFQFRVNIHYR
;
A
#
# COMPACT_ATOMS: atom_id res chain seq x y z
N MET A 1 10.09 6.96 8.75
CA MET A 1 8.92 7.69 8.21
C MET A 1 9.27 8.63 7.06
N GLN A 2 10.17 9.61 7.22
CA GLN A 2 10.37 10.65 6.19
C GLN A 2 10.71 10.09 4.79
N ALA A 3 11.61 9.11 4.71
CA ALA A 3 11.99 8.52 3.43
C ALA A 3 10.85 7.71 2.75
N LEU A 4 9.99 7.02 3.52
CA LEU A 4 8.79 6.40 2.97
C LEU A 4 7.80 7.44 2.45
N LYS A 5 7.57 8.51 3.21
CA LYS A 5 6.67 9.60 2.79
C LYS A 5 7.17 10.36 1.57
N ALA A 6 8.49 10.41 1.37
CA ALA A 6 9.12 11.04 0.22
C ALA A 6 9.09 10.14 -1.04
N ASP A 7 8.80 8.85 -0.89
CA ASP A 7 8.62 7.98 -2.06
C ASP A 7 7.32 8.36 -2.79
N PRO A 8 7.33 8.51 -4.13
CA PRO A 8 6.14 8.88 -4.89
C PRO A 8 4.94 7.95 -4.67
N MET A 9 5.16 6.65 -4.36
CA MET A 9 4.07 5.74 -4.04
C MET A 9 3.30 6.16 -2.79
N ALA A 10 3.95 6.86 -1.85
CA ALA A 10 3.31 7.35 -0.64
C ALA A 10 2.41 8.55 -0.86
N SER A 11 2.36 9.16 -2.04
CA SER A 11 1.43 10.25 -2.41
C SER A 11 0.63 9.96 -3.67
N ALA A 12 0.89 8.84 -4.35
CA ALA A 12 0.17 8.40 -5.54
C ALA A 12 -1.35 8.29 -5.30
N THR A 13 -2.10 8.62 -6.35
CA THR A 13 -3.56 8.56 -6.42
C THR A 13 -3.94 7.91 -7.74
N TRP A 14 -5.09 7.23 -7.76
CA TRP A 14 -5.54 6.48 -8.93
C TRP A 14 -7.00 6.76 -9.18
N ASP A 15 -7.33 7.09 -10.42
CA ASP A 15 -8.73 7.15 -10.85
C ASP A 15 -9.37 5.78 -10.62
N GLY A 16 -10.56 5.79 -10.02
CA GLY A 16 -11.29 4.59 -9.67
C GLY A 16 -11.04 4.06 -8.26
N LEU A 17 -10.10 4.65 -7.51
CA LEU A 17 -9.83 4.34 -6.10
C LEU A 17 -10.21 5.54 -5.22
N GLU A 18 -11.40 5.49 -4.62
CA GLU A 18 -11.87 6.50 -3.68
C GLU A 18 -11.27 6.23 -2.28
N LEU A 19 -10.51 7.19 -1.75
CA LEU A 19 -9.85 7.06 -0.45
C LEU A 19 -10.88 7.19 0.69
N LEU A 20 -11.05 6.12 1.46
CA LEU A 20 -11.92 6.09 2.65
C LEU A 20 -11.17 6.54 3.90
N SER A 21 -9.97 5.99 4.11
CA SER A 21 -9.12 6.35 5.24
C SER A 21 -7.64 6.16 4.91
N ALA A 22 -6.80 6.89 5.65
CA ALA A 22 -5.35 6.71 5.63
C ALA A 22 -4.84 6.67 7.07
N GLU A 23 -4.06 5.64 7.38
CA GLU A 23 -3.39 5.48 8.66
C GLU A 23 -1.89 5.49 8.47
N GLU A 24 -1.19 6.19 9.35
CA GLU A 24 0.26 6.17 9.41
C GLU A 24 0.68 5.73 10.79
N THR A 25 1.74 4.92 10.88
CA THR A 25 2.31 4.58 12.18
C THR A 25 2.76 5.85 12.90
N ARG A 26 2.16 6.11 14.06
CA ARG A 26 2.66 7.09 15.02
C ARG A 26 3.69 6.41 15.91
N ASN A 27 4.81 7.08 16.17
CA ASN A 27 5.82 6.60 17.12
C ASN A 27 5.30 6.81 18.55
N GLU A 28 4.32 6.00 18.96
CA GLU A 28 3.75 6.04 20.31
C GLU A 28 4.22 4.82 21.11
N GLY A 29 4.72 5.05 22.33
CA GLY A 29 5.20 4.01 23.25
C GLY A 29 6.72 3.80 23.29
N HIS A 30 7.17 2.94 24.21
CA HIS A 30 8.60 2.66 24.47
C HIS A 30 9.30 1.92 23.33
N LYS A 31 8.55 1.16 22.50
CA LYS A 31 9.08 0.46 21.32
C LYS A 31 8.40 1.01 20.06
N PRO A 32 9.10 1.79 19.24
CA PRO A 32 8.51 2.31 18.02
C PRO A 32 8.17 1.14 17.08
N LYS A 33 6.94 1.13 16.56
CA LYS A 33 6.55 0.22 15.49
C LYS A 33 7.30 0.59 14.20
N PRO A 34 7.62 -0.37 13.32
CA PRO A 34 8.15 -0.05 12.01
C PRO A 34 7.24 0.95 11.29
N PRO A 35 7.81 1.98 10.66
CA PRO A 35 6.99 2.99 10.01
C PRO A 35 6.19 2.42 8.83
N SER A 36 4.87 2.63 8.83
CA SER A 36 3.96 2.22 7.77
C SER A 36 2.97 3.32 7.36
N ILE A 37 2.48 3.22 6.13
CA ILE A 37 1.40 4.03 5.55
C ILE A 37 0.37 3.04 4.99
N THR A 38 -0.85 3.07 5.51
CA THR A 38 -1.97 2.24 5.05
C THR A 38 -3.04 3.16 4.47
N ARG A 39 -3.58 2.80 3.32
CA ARG A 39 -4.70 3.47 2.69
C ARG A 39 -5.78 2.47 2.35
N CYS A 40 -7.00 2.80 2.72
CA CYS A 40 -8.19 1.99 2.53
C CYS A 40 -9.06 2.67 1.47
N TYR A 41 -9.49 1.90 0.49
CA TYR A 41 -10.19 2.41 -0.68
C TYR A 41 -11.51 1.69 -0.91
N LYS A 42 -12.48 2.46 -1.42
CA LYS A 42 -13.62 1.97 -2.18
C LYS A 42 -13.26 2.02 -3.66
N LEU A 43 -13.69 1.02 -4.42
CA LEU A 43 -13.42 0.93 -5.84
C LEU A 43 -14.65 1.32 -6.65
N THR A 44 -14.44 2.08 -7.72
CA THR A 44 -15.43 2.28 -8.79
C THR A 44 -15.04 1.53 -10.07
N ILE A 45 -13.97 0.76 -10.01
CA ILE A 45 -13.42 -0.11 -11.06
C ILE A 45 -13.29 -1.55 -10.54
N PRO A 46 -13.14 -2.56 -11.43
CA PRO A 46 -12.85 -3.92 -11.01
C PRO A 46 -11.56 -4.05 -10.18
N VAL A 47 -11.53 -5.00 -9.24
CA VAL A 47 -10.38 -5.26 -8.37
C VAL A 47 -9.11 -5.56 -9.16
N ASP A 48 -9.19 -6.39 -10.20
CA ASP A 48 -8.03 -6.74 -11.03
C ASP A 48 -7.46 -5.50 -11.73
N GLU A 49 -8.32 -4.57 -12.13
CA GLU A 49 -7.90 -3.29 -12.71
C GLU A 49 -7.21 -2.40 -11.67
N ALA A 50 -7.72 -2.37 -10.43
CA ALA A 50 -7.08 -1.67 -9.32
C ALA A 50 -5.67 -2.21 -9.02
N PHE A 51 -5.49 -3.54 -8.99
CA PHE A 51 -4.17 -4.15 -8.85
C PHE A 51 -3.23 -3.72 -9.97
N SER A 52 -3.67 -3.83 -11.23
CA SER A 52 -2.85 -3.47 -12.38
C SER A 52 -2.44 -2.00 -12.38
N ARG A 53 -3.37 -1.08 -12.06
CA ARG A 53 -3.08 0.36 -11.98
C ARG A 53 -2.04 0.67 -10.90
N VAL A 54 -2.21 0.14 -9.71
CA VAL A 54 -1.28 0.41 -8.59
C VAL A 54 0.09 -0.21 -8.85
N LEU A 55 0.14 -1.43 -9.41
CA LEU A 55 1.40 -2.09 -9.76
C LEU A 55 2.14 -1.39 -10.90
N ALA A 56 1.42 -0.87 -11.91
CA ALA A 56 2.04 -0.09 -12.98
C ALA A 56 2.70 1.18 -12.43
N THR A 57 2.00 1.94 -11.57
CA THR A 57 2.61 3.11 -10.90
C THR A 57 3.78 2.70 -10.00
N ALA A 58 3.69 1.54 -9.33
CA ALA A 58 4.77 1.03 -8.52
C ALA A 58 6.02 0.74 -9.37
N GLU A 59 5.86 0.07 -10.53
CA GLU A 59 6.92 -0.21 -11.48
C GLU A 59 7.57 1.07 -12.02
N GLU A 60 6.77 2.07 -12.41
CA GLU A 60 7.25 3.40 -12.83
C GLU A 60 8.10 4.08 -11.75
N HIS A 61 7.83 3.79 -10.48
CA HIS A 61 8.56 4.30 -9.33
C HIS A 61 9.65 3.34 -8.81
N GLY A 62 10.00 2.30 -9.57
CA GLY A 62 11.09 1.38 -9.28
C GLY A 62 10.79 0.36 -8.18
N TRP A 63 9.51 0.09 -7.91
CA TRP A 63 9.08 -1.04 -7.10
C TRP A 63 8.97 -2.29 -7.99
N VAL A 64 9.47 -3.41 -7.48
CA VAL A 64 9.49 -4.68 -8.23
C VAL A 64 8.47 -5.64 -7.63
N GLU A 65 7.47 -6.05 -8.42
CA GLU A 65 6.47 -7.04 -8.01
C GLU A 65 7.11 -8.42 -7.77
N GLU A 66 6.72 -9.08 -6.69
CA GLU A 66 7.02 -10.48 -6.43
C GLU A 66 5.91 -11.37 -6.98
N THR A 67 6.01 -11.68 -8.27
CA THR A 67 5.01 -12.48 -8.99
C THR A 67 4.76 -13.86 -8.35
N GLY A 68 5.76 -14.43 -7.66
CA GLY A 68 5.65 -15.72 -6.97
C GLY A 68 4.75 -15.73 -5.73
N VAL A 69 4.38 -14.56 -5.19
CA VAL A 69 3.45 -14.45 -4.03
C VAL A 69 2.13 -13.79 -4.40
N ARG A 70 1.91 -13.48 -5.69
CA ARG A 70 0.66 -12.89 -6.17
C ARG A 70 -0.49 -13.88 -6.04
N THR A 71 -1.62 -13.40 -5.53
CA THR A 71 -2.89 -14.12 -5.49
C THR A 71 -3.99 -13.23 -6.07
N LYS A 72 -5.22 -13.76 -6.15
CA LYS A 72 -6.40 -12.94 -6.52
C LYS A 72 -6.74 -11.86 -5.48
N GLU A 73 -6.26 -12.02 -4.25
CA GLU A 73 -6.60 -11.15 -3.11
C GLU A 73 -5.42 -10.31 -2.61
N SER A 74 -4.21 -10.55 -3.14
CA SER A 74 -3.02 -9.83 -2.71
C SER A 74 -1.90 -9.82 -3.74
N SER A 75 -1.12 -8.74 -3.74
CA SER A 75 0.17 -8.66 -4.39
C SER A 75 1.18 -7.95 -3.48
N LEU A 76 2.47 -8.20 -3.71
CA LEU A 76 3.59 -7.64 -2.99
C LEU A 76 4.60 -7.09 -3.99
N ALA A 77 5.07 -5.87 -3.78
CA ALA A 77 6.23 -5.33 -4.46
C ALA A 77 7.27 -4.83 -3.45
N ARG A 78 8.54 -4.81 -3.84
CA ARG A 78 9.64 -4.36 -2.98
C ARG A 78 10.48 -3.28 -3.65
N LYS A 79 11.05 -2.43 -2.80
CA LYS A 79 12.01 -1.40 -3.19
C LYS A 79 13.02 -1.17 -2.08
N THR A 80 14.27 -0.88 -2.43
CA THR A 80 15.26 -0.41 -1.46
C THR A 80 15.16 1.11 -1.31
N ILE A 81 14.87 1.59 -0.10
CA ILE A 81 14.78 3.01 0.23
C ILE A 81 15.74 3.26 1.40
N ASN A 82 16.76 4.10 1.20
CA ASN A 82 17.80 4.40 2.19
C ASN A 82 18.45 3.14 2.82
N ASN A 83 18.89 2.20 1.99
CA ASN A 83 19.49 0.91 2.39
C ASN A 83 18.56 -0.02 3.19
N ALA A 84 17.28 0.31 3.35
CA ALA A 84 16.28 -0.54 3.97
C ALA A 84 15.31 -1.08 2.91
N THR A 85 14.89 -2.33 3.07
CA THR A 85 13.88 -2.93 2.19
C THR A 85 12.49 -2.45 2.62
N ALA A 86 11.80 -1.76 1.71
CA ALA A 86 10.40 -1.42 1.84
C ALA A 86 9.54 -2.43 1.06
N SER A 87 8.32 -2.64 1.56
CA SER A 87 7.31 -3.51 0.98
C SER A 87 6.05 -2.69 0.68
N LEU A 88 5.49 -2.92 -0.50
CA LEU A 88 4.18 -2.44 -0.95
C LEU A 88 3.25 -3.64 -1.01
N VAL A 89 2.29 -3.71 -0.09
CA VAL A 89 1.29 -4.76 -0.01
C VAL A 89 -0.04 -4.23 -0.52
N LEU A 90 -0.56 -4.89 -1.55
CA LEU A 90 -1.89 -4.65 -2.10
C LEU A 90 -2.80 -5.77 -1.62
N SER A 91 -4.00 -5.47 -1.14
CA SER A 91 -4.94 -6.52 -0.73
C SER A 91 -6.41 -6.11 -0.71
N THR A 92 -7.29 -7.06 -0.96
CA THR A 92 -8.75 -6.95 -0.74
C THR A 92 -9.18 -7.35 0.67
N LYS A 93 -8.25 -7.74 1.55
CA LYS A 93 -8.55 -8.10 2.94
C LYS A 93 -8.65 -6.85 3.81
N SER A 94 -9.72 -6.78 4.60
CA SER A 94 -10.11 -5.60 5.39
C SER A 94 -9.23 -5.31 6.59
N ALA A 95 -8.23 -6.13 6.91
CA ALA A 95 -7.41 -5.92 8.10
C ALA A 95 -6.86 -4.49 8.16
N VAL A 96 -7.11 -3.80 9.29
CA VAL A 96 -6.80 -2.35 9.55
C VAL A 96 -7.78 -1.37 8.88
N CYS A 97 -8.58 -1.81 7.91
CA CYS A 97 -9.63 -1.05 7.24
C CYS A 97 -11.05 -1.41 7.72
N ASP A 98 -11.19 -2.27 8.74
CA ASP A 98 -12.46 -2.85 9.20
C ASP A 98 -13.50 -1.81 9.67
N SER A 99 -13.07 -0.60 10.00
CA SER A 99 -13.94 0.53 10.36
C SER A 99 -14.70 1.14 9.16
N ASN A 100 -14.33 0.78 7.93
CA ASN A 100 -14.94 1.29 6.70
C ASN A 100 -15.81 0.21 6.04
N PRO A 101 -17.15 0.29 6.12
CA PRO A 101 -18.04 -0.74 5.56
C PRO A 101 -17.97 -0.84 4.03
N ASP A 102 -17.60 0.25 3.35
CA ASP A 102 -17.45 0.30 1.89
C ASP A 102 -16.04 -0.12 1.41
N PHE A 103 -15.20 -0.64 2.30
CA PHE A 103 -13.84 -1.06 1.96
C PHE A 103 -13.83 -2.18 0.92
N GLN A 104 -12.95 -2.03 -0.08
CA GLN A 104 -12.75 -3.03 -1.13
C GLN A 104 -11.27 -3.28 -1.45
N PHE A 105 -10.39 -2.31 -1.19
CA PHE A 105 -8.99 -2.41 -1.58
C PHE A 105 -8.06 -1.63 -0.64
N ARG A 106 -6.91 -2.23 -0.31
CA ARG A 106 -5.91 -1.66 0.60
C ARG A 106 -4.57 -1.54 -0.11
N VAL A 107 -3.92 -0.40 0.09
CA VAL A 107 -2.50 -0.18 -0.23
C VAL A 107 -1.76 0.03 1.09
N ASN A 108 -0.74 -0.78 1.37
CA ASN A 108 0.09 -0.63 2.56
C ASN A 108 1.57 -0.57 2.17
N ILE A 109 2.27 0.45 2.64
CA ILE A 109 3.70 0.63 2.42
C ILE A 109 4.38 0.59 3.78
N HIS A 110 5.38 -0.28 3.97
CA HIS A 110 6.10 -0.39 5.24
C HIS A 110 7.54 -0.84 5.03
N TYR A 111 8.41 -0.57 6.00
CA TYR A 111 9.71 -1.24 6.05
C TYR A 111 9.57 -2.69 6.53
N ARG A 112 10.43 -3.57 6.01
CA ARG A 112 10.61 -4.94 6.50
C ARG A 112 11.37 -4.96 7.82
#